data_AF-M7YGD8-F1
#
_entry.id   AF-M7YGD8-F1
#
_cell.length_a   1.000
_cell.length_b   1.000
_cell.length_c   1.000
_cell.angle_alpha   90.00
_cell.angle_beta   90.00
_cell.angle_gamma   90.00
#
_symmetry.space_group_name_H-M   'P 1'
#
loop_
_entity.id
_entity.type
_entity.pdbx_description
1 polymer ?
#
loop_
_entity_poly.entity_id
_entity_poly.type
_entity_poly.pdbx_seq_one_letter_code
_entity_poly.pdbx_strand_id
1 'polypeptide(L)'
;MEHSAYATKAYDHESLALIRLVAGLLGVESAQDAVIRALLYERGLSRVASYGVGVAEVTAHISELRNELGRRGVKDEGLVVAPGEGPEGQTVGNIIAGDRYSLAYDRTPEEILGIVYGTGSPAQAGGFFPQGADGRIARGLLM
;
A
#
# COMPACT_ATOMS: atom_id res chain seq x y z
N MET A 1 -23.80 20.50 31.81
CA MET A 1 -23.10 19.20 31.83
C MET A 1 -23.69 18.18 30.84
N GLU A 2 -24.95 18.28 30.40
CA GLU A 2 -25.54 17.33 29.41
C GLU A 2 -25.03 17.47 27.97
N HIS A 3 -24.66 18.67 27.50
CA HIS A 3 -24.20 18.88 26.12
C HIS A 3 -22.89 18.13 25.77
N SER A 4 -22.05 17.79 26.77
CA SER A 4 -20.78 17.10 26.54
C SER A 4 -20.97 15.60 26.28
N ALA A 5 -22.02 14.96 26.81
CA ALA A 5 -22.24 13.52 26.65
C ALA A 5 -22.79 13.17 25.25
N TYR A 6 -23.60 14.05 24.66
CA TYR A 6 -24.12 13.86 23.30
C TYR A 6 -23.04 14.03 22.23
N ALA A 7 -22.13 14.99 22.40
CA ALA A 7 -21.01 15.19 21.49
C ALA A 7 -20.06 13.98 21.49
N THR A 8 -19.70 13.46 22.66
CA THR A 8 -18.84 12.26 22.79
C THR A 8 -19.49 11.01 22.18
N LYS A 9 -20.80 10.81 22.37
CA LYS A 9 -21.51 9.67 21.80
C LYS A 9 -21.66 9.75 20.27
N ALA A 10 -21.89 10.95 19.73
CA ALA A 10 -21.92 11.17 18.28
C ALA A 10 -20.55 10.96 17.64
N TYR A 11 -19.47 11.41 18.29
CA TYR A 11 -18.09 11.22 17.84
C TYR A 11 -17.70 9.73 17.79
N ASP A 12 -18.18 8.95 18.77
CA ASP A 12 -17.98 7.50 18.83
C ASP A 12 -18.73 6.77 17.69
N HIS A 13 -19.95 7.21 17.38
CA HIS A 13 -20.73 6.68 16.25
C HIS A 13 -20.12 7.01 14.88
N GLU A 14 -19.63 8.23 14.65
CA GLU A 14 -18.95 8.61 13.40
C GLU A 14 -17.63 7.87 13.23
N SER A 15 -16.86 7.71 14.31
CA SER A 15 -15.61 6.95 14.31
C SER A 15 -15.86 5.47 14.00
N LEU A 16 -16.89 4.87 14.58
CA LEU A 16 -17.29 3.49 14.30
C LEU A 16 -17.79 3.31 12.86
N ALA A 17 -18.53 4.28 12.32
CA ALA A 17 -18.96 4.26 10.93
C ALA A 17 -17.77 4.32 9.95
N LEU A 18 -16.79 5.19 10.24
CA LEU A 18 -15.55 5.29 9.46
C LEU A 18 -14.75 3.99 9.51
N ILE A 19 -14.54 3.41 10.69
CA ILE A 19 -13.82 2.14 10.85
C ILE A 19 -14.51 1.03 10.06
N ARG A 20 -15.86 0.94 10.12
CA ARG A 20 -16.62 -0.06 9.36
C ARG A 20 -16.48 0.14 7.85
N LEU A 21 -16.53 1.38 7.37
CA LEU A 21 -16.34 1.70 5.96
C LEU A 21 -14.94 1.31 5.49
N VAL A 22 -13.91 1.77 6.20
CA VAL A 22 -12.50 1.51 5.85
C VAL A 22 -12.19 0.01 5.91
N ALA A 23 -12.68 -0.70 6.93
CA ALA A 23 -12.51 -2.15 7.03
C ALA A 23 -13.19 -2.90 5.86
N GLY A 24 -14.40 -2.47 5.46
CA GLY A 24 -15.11 -3.05 4.33
C GLY A 24 -14.37 -2.85 3.01
N LEU A 25 -13.87 -1.64 2.75
CA LEU A 25 -13.08 -1.34 1.55
C LEU A 25 -11.75 -2.10 1.56
N LEU A 26 -11.00 -2.06 2.67
CA LEU A 26 -9.71 -2.74 2.79
C LEU A 26 -9.82 -4.26 2.58
N GLY A 27 -10.89 -4.89 3.07
CA GLY A 27 -11.10 -6.32 2.87
C GLY A 27 -11.27 -6.70 1.39
N VAL A 28 -11.99 -5.88 0.61
CA VAL A 28 -12.17 -6.10 -0.83
C VAL A 28 -10.89 -5.83 -1.60
N GLU A 29 -10.21 -4.71 -1.32
CA GLU A 29 -8.96 -4.34 -2.00
C GLU A 29 -7.84 -5.35 -1.74
N SER A 30 -7.68 -5.83 -0.50
CA SER A 30 -6.67 -6.84 -0.17
C SER A 30 -6.94 -8.20 -0.84
N ALA A 31 -8.22 -8.59 -0.98
CA ALA A 31 -8.58 -9.81 -1.71
C ALA A 31 -8.25 -9.70 -3.20
N GLN A 32 -8.50 -8.52 -3.81
CA GLN A 32 -8.13 -8.28 -5.21
C GLN A 32 -6.62 -8.28 -5.41
N ASP A 33 -5.87 -7.62 -4.52
CA ASP A 33 -4.39 -7.62 -4.55
C ASP A 33 -3.84 -9.05 -4.46
N ALA A 34 -4.33 -9.86 -3.54
CA ALA A 34 -3.90 -11.26 -3.39
C ALA A 34 -4.17 -12.08 -4.67
N VAL A 35 -5.32 -11.91 -5.33
CA VAL A 35 -5.64 -12.58 -6.59
C VAL A 35 -4.67 -12.17 -7.70
N ILE A 36 -4.42 -10.86 -7.84
CA ILE A 36 -3.50 -10.34 -8.86
C ILE A 36 -2.08 -10.87 -8.60
N ARG A 37 -1.60 -10.81 -7.35
CA ARG A 37 -0.27 -11.30 -6.96
C ARG A 37 -0.14 -12.80 -7.19
N ALA A 38 -1.17 -13.60 -6.91
CA ALA A 38 -1.19 -15.03 -7.22
C ALA A 38 -1.04 -15.31 -8.72
N LEU A 39 -1.79 -14.61 -9.56
CA LEU A 39 -1.71 -14.75 -11.02
C LEU A 39 -0.35 -14.31 -11.58
N LEU A 40 0.25 -13.26 -11.01
CA LEU A 40 1.60 -12.82 -11.39
C LEU A 40 2.66 -13.81 -10.92
N TYR A 41 2.49 -14.43 -9.74
CA TYR A 41 3.40 -15.44 -9.21
C TYR A 41 3.42 -16.69 -10.08
N GLU A 42 2.26 -17.18 -10.53
CA GLU A 42 2.16 -18.27 -11.51
C GLU A 42 2.93 -17.97 -12.80
N ARG A 43 3.01 -16.68 -13.17
CA ARG A 43 3.73 -16.19 -14.34
C ARG A 43 5.12 -15.66 -14.03
N GLY A 44 5.65 -15.85 -12.81
CA GLY A 44 6.87 -15.19 -12.34
C GLY A 44 8.08 -15.34 -13.27
N LEU A 45 8.23 -16.51 -13.89
CA LEU A 45 9.31 -16.83 -14.84
C LEU A 45 9.01 -16.42 -16.29
N SER A 46 7.76 -16.03 -16.59
CA SER A 46 7.40 -15.51 -17.91
C SER A 46 8.14 -14.21 -18.14
N ARG A 47 8.74 -14.06 -19.33
CA ARG A 47 9.45 -12.82 -19.69
C ARG A 47 8.47 -11.72 -20.06
N VAL A 48 8.78 -10.51 -19.64
CA VAL A 48 8.11 -9.30 -20.11
C VAL A 48 8.81 -8.83 -21.39
N ALA A 49 8.14 -9.00 -22.53
CA ALA A 49 8.73 -8.89 -23.86
C ALA A 49 9.54 -7.60 -24.11
N SER A 50 9.10 -6.46 -23.56
CA SER A 50 9.74 -5.15 -23.77
C SER A 50 10.96 -4.89 -22.87
N TYR A 51 11.11 -5.62 -21.77
CA TYR A 51 12.14 -5.34 -20.77
C TYR A 51 13.20 -6.44 -20.67
N GLY A 52 12.94 -7.62 -21.25
CA GLY A 52 13.87 -8.75 -21.20
C GLY A 52 14.01 -9.42 -19.83
N VAL A 53 13.27 -8.96 -18.82
CA VAL A 53 13.26 -9.48 -17.44
C VAL A 53 12.01 -10.32 -17.16
N GLY A 54 12.03 -11.11 -16.07
CA GLY A 54 10.88 -11.91 -15.63
C GLY A 54 9.79 -11.08 -14.95
N VAL A 55 8.56 -11.59 -14.88
CA VAL A 55 7.47 -10.93 -14.12
C VAL A 55 7.85 -10.75 -12.65
N ALA A 56 8.47 -11.74 -12.01
CA ALA A 56 8.88 -11.64 -10.61
C ALA A 56 9.88 -10.50 -10.38
N GLU A 57 10.83 -10.32 -11.31
CA GLU A 57 11.84 -9.27 -11.28
C GLU A 57 11.21 -7.89 -11.47
N VAL A 58 10.29 -7.74 -12.44
CA VAL A 58 9.54 -6.47 -12.61
C VAL A 58 8.76 -6.13 -11.34
N THR A 59 8.11 -7.11 -10.71
CA THR A 59 7.37 -6.84 -9.46
C THR A 59 8.28 -6.47 -8.30
N ALA A 60 9.49 -7.04 -8.22
CA ALA A 60 10.49 -6.64 -7.22
C ALA A 60 10.92 -5.19 -7.42
N HIS A 61 11.20 -4.78 -8.66
CA HIS A 61 11.54 -3.38 -8.97
C HIS A 61 10.42 -2.39 -8.66
N ILE A 62 9.16 -2.77 -8.87
CA ILE A 62 8.02 -1.94 -8.47
C ILE A 62 7.96 -1.79 -6.95
N SER A 63 8.18 -2.87 -6.20
CA SER A 63 8.23 -2.83 -4.73
C SER A 63 9.39 -1.96 -4.22
N GLU A 64 10.58 -2.10 -4.81
CA GLU A 64 11.75 -1.25 -4.52
C GLU A 64 11.45 0.23 -4.76
N LEU A 65 10.87 0.57 -5.92
CA LEU A 65 10.50 1.94 -6.26
C LEU A 65 9.49 2.51 -5.26
N ARG A 66 8.48 1.73 -4.85
CA ARG A 66 7.50 2.18 -3.85
C ARG A 66 8.13 2.43 -2.48
N ASN A 67 9.11 1.61 -2.08
CA ASN A 67 9.87 1.84 -0.85
C ASN A 67 10.73 3.10 -0.94
N GLU A 68 11.40 3.32 -2.08
CA GLU A 68 12.21 4.52 -2.33
C GLU A 68 11.36 5.80 -2.28
N LEU A 69 10.22 5.80 -2.96
CA LEU A 69 9.29 6.94 -2.99
C LEU A 69 8.62 7.17 -1.63
N GLY A 70 8.35 6.10 -0.87
CA GLY A 70 7.81 6.19 0.49
C GLY A 70 8.82 6.75 1.52
N ARG A 71 10.13 6.57 1.28
CA ARG A 71 11.24 7.10 2.12
C ARG A 71 11.19 6.71 3.60
N ARG A 72 10.45 5.65 3.96
CA ARG A 72 10.16 5.24 5.35
C ARG A 72 10.33 3.74 5.57
N GLY A 73 11.41 3.19 5.02
CA GLY A 73 11.78 1.78 5.18
C GLY A 73 11.15 0.87 4.13
N VAL A 74 11.26 -0.44 4.36
CA VAL A 74 10.72 -1.48 3.48
C VAL A 74 9.31 -1.83 3.94
N LYS A 75 8.33 -1.55 3.10
CA LYS A 75 6.89 -1.77 3.33
C LYS A 75 6.20 -2.39 2.11
N ASP A 76 6.99 -2.79 1.13
CA ASP A 76 6.59 -3.53 -0.06
C ASP A 76 7.68 -4.53 -0.40
N GLU A 77 7.24 -5.70 -0.82
CA GLU A 77 8.09 -6.83 -1.13
C GLU A 77 7.65 -7.43 -2.47
N GLY A 78 8.60 -7.99 -3.21
CA GLY A 78 8.33 -8.68 -4.47
C GLY A 78 7.54 -9.97 -4.25
N LEU A 79 7.16 -10.64 -5.36
CA LEU A 79 6.45 -11.93 -5.30
C LEU A 79 7.30 -13.09 -4.80
N VAL A 80 8.63 -12.95 -4.88
CA VAL A 80 9.61 -13.93 -4.42
C VAL A 80 10.63 -13.19 -3.56
N VAL A 81 10.87 -13.70 -2.36
CA VAL A 81 11.80 -13.15 -1.37
C VAL A 81 12.73 -14.24 -0.83
N ALA A 82 13.75 -13.87 -0.05
CA ALA A 82 14.56 -14.89 0.62
C ALA A 82 13.70 -15.67 1.63
N PRO A 83 13.97 -16.96 1.90
CA PRO A 83 13.12 -17.78 2.79
C PRO A 83 12.86 -17.15 4.16
N GLY A 84 13.87 -16.50 4.75
CA GLY A 84 13.74 -15.83 6.06
C GLY A 84 12.91 -14.53 6.05
N GLU A 85 12.60 -14.01 4.87
CA GLU A 85 11.80 -12.80 4.65
C GLU A 85 10.36 -13.13 4.21
N GLY A 86 10.10 -14.36 3.78
CA GLY A 86 8.76 -14.77 3.38
C GLY A 86 7.86 -15.09 4.57
N PRO A 87 6.59 -15.46 4.29
CA PRO A 87 5.62 -15.81 5.32
C PRO A 87 6.18 -16.81 6.33
N GLU A 88 6.07 -16.45 7.61
CA GLU A 88 6.59 -17.21 8.76
C GLU A 88 8.10 -17.51 8.72
N GLY A 89 8.85 -16.88 7.82
CA GLY A 89 10.28 -17.13 7.60
C GLY A 89 10.58 -18.51 7.00
N GLN A 90 9.61 -19.12 6.32
CA GLN A 90 9.70 -20.52 5.85
C GLN A 90 9.59 -20.69 4.34
N THR A 91 9.09 -19.69 3.62
CA THR A 91 8.77 -19.82 2.19
C THR A 91 9.37 -18.67 1.39
N VAL A 92 9.58 -18.89 0.10
CA VAL A 92 10.07 -17.84 -0.81
C VAL A 92 8.93 -17.09 -1.49
N GLY A 93 7.74 -17.70 -1.58
CA GLY A 93 6.57 -17.10 -2.22
C GLY A 93 5.92 -16.07 -1.30
N ASN A 94 5.70 -14.87 -1.82
CA ASN A 94 5.19 -13.74 -1.03
C ASN A 94 3.96 -13.10 -1.69
N ILE A 95 2.87 -13.88 -1.72
CA ILE A 95 1.61 -13.45 -2.32
C ILE A 95 0.96 -12.33 -1.51
N ILE A 96 1.03 -12.40 -0.17
CA ILE A 96 0.53 -11.36 0.73
C ILE A 96 1.73 -10.90 1.56
N ALA A 97 2.24 -9.71 1.25
CA ALA A 97 3.34 -9.11 1.99
C ALA A 97 2.84 -8.60 3.34
N GLY A 98 3.56 -8.96 4.40
CA GLY A 98 3.25 -8.56 5.76
C GLY A 98 4.51 -8.61 6.61
N ASP A 99 4.45 -8.00 7.78
CA ASP A 99 5.57 -8.04 8.72
C ASP A 99 5.79 -9.46 9.27
N ARG A 100 6.74 -9.60 10.21
CA ARG A 100 7.05 -10.88 10.86
C ARG A 100 5.87 -11.55 11.59
N TYR A 101 4.76 -10.84 11.80
CA TYR A 101 3.53 -11.32 12.41
C TYR A 101 2.40 -11.48 11.39
N SER A 102 2.71 -11.38 10.09
CA SER A 102 1.76 -11.38 8.98
C SER A 102 0.74 -10.24 9.06
N LEU A 103 1.12 -9.11 9.66
CA LEU A 103 0.33 -7.89 9.66
C LEU A 103 0.66 -7.04 8.44
N ALA A 104 -0.36 -6.43 7.83
CA ALA A 104 -0.17 -5.54 6.71
C ALA A 104 0.65 -4.31 7.11
N TYR A 105 1.58 -3.90 6.24
CA TYR A 105 2.35 -2.68 6.43
C TYR A 105 1.45 -1.44 6.33
N ASP A 106 1.56 -0.55 7.32
CA ASP A 106 0.84 0.72 7.32
C ASP A 106 1.55 1.77 6.47
N ARG A 107 0.81 2.72 5.91
CA ARG A 107 1.38 3.90 5.25
C ARG A 107 0.66 5.16 5.71
N THR A 108 1.44 6.18 6.02
CA THR A 108 0.92 7.53 6.24
C THR A 108 0.45 8.16 4.93
N PRO A 109 -0.46 9.14 4.97
CA PRO A 109 -0.88 9.86 3.77
C PRO A 109 0.29 10.48 2.99
N GLU A 110 1.33 10.94 3.67
CA GLU A 110 2.54 11.51 3.07
C GLU A 110 3.31 10.46 2.24
N GLU A 111 3.46 9.25 2.77
CA GLU A 111 4.07 8.11 2.05
C GLU A 111 3.24 7.76 0.82
N ILE A 112 1.92 7.64 0.98
CA ILE A 112 1.01 7.32 -0.13
C ILE A 112 1.12 8.38 -1.22
N LEU A 113 1.05 9.67 -0.87
CA LEU A 113 1.13 10.78 -1.83
C LEU A 113 2.50 10.85 -2.52
N GLY A 114 3.60 10.65 -1.79
CA GLY A 114 4.93 10.58 -2.40
C GLY A 114 5.05 9.45 -3.43
N ILE A 115 4.41 8.30 -3.17
CA ILE A 115 4.35 7.16 -4.10
C ILE A 115 3.46 7.47 -5.30
N VAL A 116 2.20 7.89 -5.10
CA VAL A 116 1.26 8.08 -6.23
C VAL A 116 1.60 9.30 -7.09
N TYR A 117 2.28 10.30 -6.54
CA TYR A 117 2.86 11.39 -7.31
C TYR A 117 4.15 11.00 -8.04
N GLY A 118 4.80 9.90 -7.64
CA GLY A 118 6.06 9.45 -8.25
C GLY A 118 7.24 10.39 -7.99
N THR A 119 7.14 11.27 -7.00
CA THR A 119 8.16 12.28 -6.68
C THR A 119 8.89 12.00 -5.37
N GLY A 120 8.33 11.11 -4.54
CA GLY A 120 8.76 10.88 -3.16
C GLY A 120 8.51 12.07 -2.24
N SER A 121 7.71 13.05 -2.69
CA SER A 121 7.31 14.21 -1.91
C SER A 121 5.80 14.41 -1.97
N PRO A 122 5.09 14.42 -0.82
CA PRO A 122 3.66 14.71 -0.81
C PRO A 122 3.32 16.15 -1.23
N ALA A 123 4.31 17.04 -1.27
CA ALA A 123 4.15 18.44 -1.68
C ALA A 123 4.38 18.68 -3.18
N GLN A 124 4.77 17.65 -3.93
CA GLN A 124 5.07 17.78 -5.36
C GLN A 124 4.19 16.82 -6.17
N ALA A 125 3.15 17.36 -6.80
CA ALA A 125 2.28 16.63 -7.72
C ALA A 125 3.05 16.07 -8.93
N GLY A 126 2.54 14.98 -9.51
CA GLY A 126 3.20 14.25 -10.60
C GLY A 126 2.56 12.89 -10.84
N GLY A 127 3.23 12.03 -11.61
CA GLY A 127 2.89 10.62 -11.72
C GLY A 127 1.42 10.36 -12.09
N PHE A 128 0.74 9.56 -11.25
CA PHE A 128 -0.68 9.23 -11.45
C PHE A 128 -1.63 10.41 -11.24
N PHE A 129 -1.19 11.44 -10.51
CA PHE A 129 -1.95 12.66 -10.26
C PHE A 129 -1.11 13.90 -10.62
N PRO A 130 -0.94 14.20 -11.93
CA PRO A 130 -0.08 15.30 -12.38
C PRO A 130 -0.49 16.68 -11.84
N GLN A 131 -1.77 16.86 -11.50
CA GLN A 131 -2.33 18.09 -10.95
C GLN A 131 -2.56 18.03 -9.43
N GLY A 132 -2.11 16.94 -8.78
CA GLY A 132 -2.39 16.67 -7.36
C GLY A 132 -3.72 15.96 -7.14
N ALA A 133 -3.83 15.26 -6.02
CA ALA A 133 -5.07 14.61 -5.59
C ALA A 133 -6.02 15.62 -4.93
N ASP A 134 -7.32 15.39 -5.07
CA ASP A 134 -8.33 16.40 -4.75
C ASP A 134 -8.86 16.38 -3.30
N GLY A 135 -8.34 15.47 -2.47
CA GLY A 135 -8.74 15.32 -1.07
C GLY A 135 -8.21 16.43 -0.16
N ARG A 136 -8.91 16.69 0.95
CA ARG A 136 -8.50 17.68 1.96
C ARG A 136 -7.04 17.49 2.43
N ILE A 137 -6.62 16.24 2.64
CA ILE A 137 -5.26 15.91 3.08
C ILE A 137 -4.24 16.29 2.00
N ALA A 138 -4.47 15.86 0.76
CA ALA A 138 -3.57 16.13 -0.36
C ALA A 138 -3.43 17.63 -0.64
N ARG A 139 -4.55 18.36 -0.70
CA ARG A 139 -4.54 19.83 -0.87
C ARG A 139 -3.82 20.54 0.29
N GLY A 140 -3.89 19.99 1.51
CA GLY A 140 -3.19 20.53 2.67
C GLY A 140 -1.68 20.37 2.64
N LEU A 141 -1.18 19.37 1.90
CA LEU A 141 0.25 19.06 1.80
C LEU A 141 0.93 19.66 0.54
N LEU A 142 0.15 20.10 -0.45
CA LEU A 142 0.62 20.70 -1.71
C LEU A 142 1.04 22.18 -1.61
N MET A 143 1.31 22.71 -0.41
CA MET A 143 1.62 24.12 -0.18
C MET A 143 3.09 24.46 -0.33
#